data_AF-A0A9X7W2Q0-F1
#
_entry.id   AF-A0A9X7W2Q0-F1
#
_cell.length_a   1.000
_cell.length_b   1.000
_cell.length_c   1.000
_cell.angle_alpha   90.00
_cell.angle_beta   90.00
_cell.angle_gamma   90.00
#
_symmetry.space_group_name_H-M   'P 1'
#
loop_
_entity.id
_entity.type
_entity.pdbx_description
1 polymer ?
#
loop_
_entity_poly.entity_id
_entity_poly.type
_entity_poly.pdbx_seq_one_letter_code
_entity_poly.pdbx_strand_id
1 'polypeptide(L)'
;MEGNFRLDQGKRKTVDEELVALHRLLRRMEANDAPLALHSMRVAALATELAAFAGVSEWEMRRVYFGALLHDVGKLAIAGEILEKPGRLTQSEYLEIQSHPVIGARMVAAEPNLHVYEDIVRHHHERPDGTGYPDSLTANEIQFEVRMVSIADAFDAMTSTRAYRPALSAIEAIHELQAGVGTQFDATLVALFARRLQARNTSPCHLTYGVGLQSLPLLSEIPPLATVTEGHSRFPQ
;
A
#
# COMPACT_ATOMS: atom_id res chain seq x y z
N MET A 1 -27.17 17.79 38.20
CA MET A 1 -26.80 17.78 36.76
C MET A 1 -25.54 18.59 36.63
N GLU A 2 -24.46 17.98 36.17
CA GLU A 2 -23.35 18.57 35.39
C GLU A 2 -22.22 17.53 35.36
N GLY A 3 -22.30 16.63 34.37
CA GLY A 3 -21.23 15.69 34.06
C GLY A 3 -20.21 16.39 33.19
N ASN A 4 -19.03 16.65 33.75
CA ASN A 4 -17.95 17.38 33.10
C ASN A 4 -17.30 16.50 32.01
N PHE A 5 -17.67 16.74 30.74
CA PHE A 5 -17.12 16.06 29.57
C PHE A 5 -15.76 16.66 29.21
N ARG A 6 -14.73 16.38 30.02
CA ARG A 6 -13.33 16.58 29.63
C ARG A 6 -12.94 15.49 28.64
N LEU A 7 -13.26 15.69 27.37
CA LEU A 7 -12.55 14.95 26.33
C LEU A 7 -11.07 15.33 26.38
N ASP A 8 -10.26 14.28 26.38
CA ASP A 8 -8.81 14.23 26.51
C ASP A 8 -8.11 15.13 25.48
N GLN A 9 -7.77 16.35 25.90
CA GLN A 9 -7.03 17.34 25.11
C GLN A 9 -5.64 16.82 24.68
N GLY A 10 -5.08 15.83 25.39
CA GLY A 10 -3.79 15.21 25.08
C GLY A 10 -3.87 14.32 23.85
N LYS A 11 -4.86 13.41 23.79
CA LYS A 11 -5.11 12.55 22.61
C LYS A 11 -5.41 13.32 21.34
N ARG A 12 -6.10 14.46 21.45
CA ARG A 12 -6.43 15.28 20.27
C ARG A 12 -5.18 15.92 19.66
N LYS A 13 -4.29 16.46 20.48
CA LYS A 13 -3.02 17.04 20.03
C LYS A 13 -2.13 16.03 19.31
N THR A 14 -2.01 14.80 19.83
CA THR A 14 -1.15 13.77 19.22
C THR A 14 -1.66 13.32 17.84
N VAL A 15 -2.98 13.23 17.67
CA VAL A 15 -3.58 12.90 16.36
C VAL A 15 -3.35 14.02 15.34
N ASP A 16 -3.48 15.28 15.75
CA ASP A 16 -3.22 16.42 14.87
C ASP A 16 -1.74 16.47 14.43
N GLU A 17 -0.81 16.18 15.34
CA GLU A 17 0.63 16.13 15.05
C GLU A 17 1.02 14.97 14.11
N GLU A 18 0.47 13.77 14.33
CA GLU A 18 0.66 12.61 13.45
C GLU A 18 0.17 12.89 12.03
N LEU A 19 -1.04 13.45 11.90
CA LEU A 19 -1.59 13.82 10.59
C LEU A 19 -0.74 14.89 9.93
N VAL A 20 -0.25 15.91 10.65
CA VAL A 20 0.63 16.94 10.08
C VAL A 20 1.93 16.33 9.56
N ALA A 21 2.57 15.43 10.32
CA ALA A 21 3.81 14.77 9.91
C ALA A 21 3.59 13.88 8.67
N LEU A 22 2.50 13.10 8.66
CA LEU A 22 2.11 12.27 7.52
C LEU A 22 1.88 13.13 6.27
N HIS A 23 1.07 14.19 6.36
CA HIS A 23 0.80 15.08 5.23
C HIS A 23 2.08 15.70 4.70
N ARG A 24 3.03 16.07 5.56
CA ARG A 24 4.32 16.61 5.15
C ARG A 24 5.12 15.62 4.30
N LEU A 25 5.23 14.38 4.73
CA LEU A 25 5.96 13.35 3.99
C LEU A 25 5.28 13.02 2.66
N LEU A 26 3.95 12.86 2.66
CA LEU A 26 3.19 12.58 1.44
C LEU A 26 3.28 13.72 0.43
N ARG A 27 3.21 14.98 0.87
CA ARG A 27 3.40 16.14 -0.03
C ARG A 27 4.81 16.21 -0.59
N ARG A 28 5.82 15.76 0.16
CA ARG A 28 7.19 15.66 -0.34
C ARG A 28 7.33 14.54 -1.37
N MET A 29 6.70 13.38 -1.14
CA MET A 29 6.62 12.30 -2.13
C MET A 29 5.96 12.78 -3.41
N GLU A 30 4.79 13.40 -3.33
CA GLU A 30 4.06 13.92 -4.49
C GLU A 30 4.87 14.96 -5.28
N ALA A 31 5.57 15.88 -4.59
CA ALA A 31 6.38 16.89 -5.24
C ALA A 31 7.64 16.34 -5.92
N ASN A 32 8.16 15.21 -5.43
CA ASN A 32 9.38 14.58 -5.95
C ASN A 32 9.07 13.54 -7.05
N ASP A 33 8.02 12.75 -6.85
CA ASP A 33 7.59 11.66 -7.72
C ASP A 33 6.07 11.45 -7.53
N ALA A 34 5.27 12.15 -8.34
CA ALA A 34 3.81 12.03 -8.31
C ALA A 34 3.31 10.61 -8.62
N PRO A 35 3.87 9.87 -9.61
CA PRO A 35 3.56 8.46 -9.80
C PRO A 35 3.75 7.59 -8.55
N LEU A 36 4.83 7.79 -7.79
CA LEU A 36 5.10 7.08 -6.53
C LEU A 36 4.04 7.38 -5.46
N ALA A 37 3.66 8.65 -5.32
CA ALA A 37 2.61 9.05 -4.37
C ALA A 37 1.26 8.40 -4.72
N LEU A 38 0.89 8.41 -6.01
CA LEU A 38 -0.34 7.75 -6.49
C LEU A 38 -0.30 6.23 -6.27
N HIS A 39 0.85 5.59 -6.47
CA HIS A 39 1.06 4.18 -6.14
C HIS A 39 0.82 3.91 -4.66
N SER A 40 1.45 4.69 -3.77
CA SER A 40 1.29 4.54 -2.32
C SER A 40 -0.17 4.70 -1.87
N MET A 41 -0.92 5.62 -2.49
CA MET A 41 -2.35 5.78 -2.23
C MET A 41 -3.18 4.56 -2.66
N ARG A 42 -2.90 3.98 -3.83
CA ARG A 42 -3.59 2.76 -4.30
C ARG A 42 -3.27 1.55 -3.43
N VAL A 43 -2.00 1.38 -3.05
CA VAL A 43 -1.56 0.32 -2.13
C VAL A 43 -2.26 0.46 -0.78
N ALA A 44 -2.34 1.67 -0.22
CA ALA A 44 -3.04 1.91 1.03
C ALA A 44 -4.54 1.57 0.95
N ALA A 45 -5.21 1.94 -0.15
CA ALA A 45 -6.61 1.58 -0.36
C ALA A 45 -6.80 0.05 -0.46
N LEU A 46 -5.98 -0.64 -1.25
CA LEU A 46 -6.03 -2.09 -1.41
C LEU A 46 -5.75 -2.84 -0.11
N ALA A 47 -4.72 -2.43 0.63
CA ALA A 47 -4.33 -3.05 1.89
C ALA A 47 -5.40 -2.83 2.97
N THR A 48 -6.00 -1.63 3.03
CA THR A 48 -7.08 -1.33 3.98
C THR A 48 -8.33 -2.13 3.69
N GLU A 49 -8.67 -2.34 2.41
CA GLU A 49 -9.78 -3.21 2.05
C GLU A 49 -9.55 -4.68 2.40
N LEU A 50 -8.31 -5.17 2.25
CA LEU A 50 -7.92 -6.49 2.73
C LEU A 50 -8.06 -6.60 4.25
N ALA A 51 -7.55 -5.60 4.98
CA ALA A 51 -7.62 -5.53 6.43
C ALA A 51 -9.06 -5.55 6.94
N ALA A 52 -9.93 -4.73 6.35
CA ALA A 52 -11.35 -4.68 6.67
C ALA A 52 -12.03 -6.04 6.41
N PHE A 53 -11.70 -6.69 5.29
CA PHE A 53 -12.25 -8.01 4.95
C PHE A 53 -11.73 -9.13 5.86
N ALA A 54 -10.52 -8.97 6.40
CA ALA A 54 -9.92 -9.87 7.38
C ALA A 54 -10.50 -9.67 8.81
N GLY A 55 -11.25 -8.59 9.04
CA GLY A 55 -11.90 -8.32 10.33
C GLY A 55 -10.94 -7.82 11.42
N VAL A 56 -9.89 -7.11 11.04
CA VAL A 56 -8.93 -6.53 12.02
C VAL A 56 -9.55 -5.37 12.81
N SER A 57 -8.93 -5.02 13.93
CA SER A 57 -9.33 -3.88 14.75
C SER A 57 -9.13 -2.53 14.04
N GLU A 58 -9.80 -1.48 14.51
CA GLU A 58 -9.59 -0.11 13.99
C GLU A 58 -8.14 0.35 14.10
N TRP A 59 -7.43 -0.08 15.14
CA TRP A 59 -6.01 0.24 15.34
C TRP A 59 -5.13 -0.43 14.29
N GLU A 60 -5.32 -1.73 14.03
CA GLU A 60 -4.60 -2.46 12.99
C GLU A 60 -4.93 -1.91 11.60
N MET A 61 -6.19 -1.56 11.34
CA MET A 61 -6.60 -0.92 10.08
C MET A 61 -5.90 0.42 9.87
N ARG A 62 -5.80 1.24 10.92
CA ARG A 62 -5.04 2.51 10.90
C ARG A 62 -3.56 2.27 10.60
N ARG A 63 -2.95 1.25 11.21
CA ARG A 63 -1.55 0.85 10.95
C ARG A 63 -1.34 0.44 9.51
N VAL A 64 -2.20 -0.42 8.97
CA VAL A 64 -2.15 -0.84 7.56
C VAL A 64 -2.26 0.36 6.64
N TYR A 65 -3.23 1.25 6.85
CA TYR A 65 -3.45 2.41 5.99
C TYR A 65 -2.24 3.37 5.96
N PHE A 66 -1.78 3.82 7.12
CA PHE A 66 -0.68 4.78 7.18
C PHE A 66 0.68 4.16 6.89
N GLY A 67 0.91 2.91 7.31
CA GLY A 67 2.11 2.16 6.94
C GLY A 67 2.20 1.94 5.44
N ALA A 68 1.10 1.58 4.77
CA ALA A 68 1.05 1.46 3.32
C ALA A 68 1.25 2.80 2.59
N LEU A 69 0.73 3.92 3.12
CA LEU A 69 0.99 5.23 2.54
C LEU A 69 2.47 5.63 2.58
N LEU A 70 3.21 5.13 3.58
CA LEU A 70 4.60 5.49 3.83
C LEU A 70 5.61 4.43 3.40
N HIS A 71 5.18 3.24 2.97
CA HIS A 71 6.06 2.08 2.74
C HIS A 71 7.26 2.41 1.85
N ASP A 72 7.03 3.28 0.87
CA ASP A 72 7.97 3.65 -0.17
C ASP A 72 8.64 5.02 0.06
N VAL A 73 8.40 5.69 1.19
CA VAL A 73 8.89 7.07 1.46
C VAL A 73 10.41 7.18 1.35
N GLY A 74 11.15 6.08 1.59
CA GLY A 74 12.60 6.04 1.45
C GLY A 74 13.09 6.26 0.01
N LYS A 75 12.25 6.07 -1.01
CA LYS A 75 12.60 6.36 -2.41
C LYS A 75 12.88 7.84 -2.66
N LEU A 76 12.45 8.72 -1.76
CA LEU A 76 12.84 10.15 -1.75
C LEU A 76 14.35 10.39 -1.62
N ALA A 77 15.10 9.40 -1.13
CA ALA A 77 16.55 9.48 -0.97
C ALA A 77 17.33 8.74 -2.07
N ILE A 78 16.64 8.10 -3.01
CA ILE A 78 17.25 7.37 -4.12
C ILE A 78 17.37 8.30 -5.31
N ALA A 79 18.48 8.22 -6.04
CA ALA A 79 18.70 9.07 -7.21
C ALA A 79 17.58 8.85 -8.26
N GLY A 80 16.95 9.93 -8.72
CA GLY A 80 15.86 9.86 -9.72
C GLY A 80 16.30 9.18 -11.02
N GLU A 81 17.55 9.39 -11.44
CA GLU A 81 18.14 8.71 -12.61
C GLU A 81 18.18 7.19 -12.50
N ILE A 82 18.23 6.65 -11.27
CA ILE A 82 18.16 5.19 -11.02
C ILE A 82 16.71 4.72 -11.08
N LEU A 83 15.77 5.47 -10.47
CA LEU A 83 14.35 5.13 -10.44
C LEU A 83 13.72 5.17 -11.84
N GLU A 84 14.15 6.10 -12.69
CA GLU A 84 13.61 6.32 -14.03
C GLU A 84 14.38 5.56 -15.13
N LYS A 85 15.47 4.86 -14.77
CA LYS A 85 16.41 4.27 -15.73
C LYS A 85 15.72 3.33 -16.73
N PRO A 86 15.88 3.56 -18.05
CA PRO A 86 15.43 2.61 -19.05
C PRO A 86 16.31 1.37 -19.09
N GLY A 87 15.67 0.21 -18.88
CA GLY A 87 16.30 -1.10 -19.00
C GLY A 87 16.73 -1.70 -17.66
N ARG A 88 17.79 -2.51 -17.69
CA ARG A 88 18.25 -3.25 -16.51
C ARG A 88 19.11 -2.36 -15.61
N LEU A 89 18.85 -2.45 -14.31
CA LEU A 89 19.73 -1.90 -13.29
C LEU A 89 21.01 -2.73 -13.19
N THR A 90 22.11 -2.04 -12.91
CA THR A 90 23.35 -2.66 -12.44
C THR A 90 23.16 -3.19 -11.01
N GLN A 91 24.07 -4.05 -10.57
CA GLN A 91 23.99 -4.58 -9.20
C GLN A 91 24.05 -3.48 -8.14
N SER A 92 24.87 -2.44 -8.34
CA SER A 92 24.97 -1.33 -7.39
C SER A 92 23.70 -0.49 -7.34
N GLU A 93 23.10 -0.18 -8.50
CA GLU A 93 21.83 0.54 -8.58
C GLU A 93 20.70 -0.26 -7.93
N TYR A 94 20.69 -1.58 -8.13
CA TYR A 94 19.72 -2.45 -7.49
C TYR A 94 19.85 -2.44 -5.96
N LEU A 95 21.08 -2.54 -5.44
CA LEU A 95 21.35 -2.45 -4.00
C LEU A 95 20.97 -1.08 -3.42
N GLU A 96 21.16 -0.01 -4.19
CA GLU A 96 20.73 1.33 -3.80
C GLU A 96 19.21 1.39 -3.66
N ILE A 97 18.45 0.90 -4.67
CA ILE A 97 16.99 0.81 -4.55
C ILE A 97 16.59 -0.06 -3.36
N GLN A 98 17.23 -1.21 -3.13
CA GLN A 98 16.92 -2.09 -1.98
C GLN A 98 17.20 -1.43 -0.62
N SER A 99 17.90 -0.30 -0.57
CA SER A 99 18.10 0.45 0.68
C SER A 99 16.89 1.30 1.10
N HIS A 100 15.92 1.53 0.21
CA HIS A 100 14.79 2.42 0.50
C HIS A 100 13.94 1.99 1.71
N PRO A 101 13.72 0.70 2.06
CA PRO A 101 12.96 0.35 3.25
C PRO A 101 13.70 0.79 4.53
N VAL A 102 15.03 0.62 4.55
CA VAL A 102 15.89 1.04 5.68
C VAL A 102 15.91 2.57 5.81
N ILE A 103 16.00 3.28 4.69
CA ILE A 103 15.98 4.75 4.69
C ILE A 103 14.61 5.27 5.12
N GLY A 104 13.53 4.71 4.55
CA GLY A 104 12.17 5.08 4.87
C GLY A 104 11.84 4.87 6.35
N ALA A 105 12.24 3.74 6.92
CA ALA A 105 12.12 3.45 8.34
C ALA A 105 12.78 4.53 9.20
N ARG A 106 14.00 4.95 8.85
CA ARG A 106 14.70 6.04 9.55
C ARG A 106 13.99 7.39 9.41
N MET A 107 13.45 7.70 8.23
CA MET A 107 12.69 8.95 7.99
C MET A 107 11.43 8.99 8.85
N VAL A 108 10.70 7.88 8.92
CA VAL A 108 9.47 7.74 9.71
C VAL A 108 9.77 7.77 11.21
N ALA A 109 10.82 7.09 11.67
CA ALA A 109 11.23 7.11 13.07
C ALA A 109 11.70 8.49 13.55
N ALA A 110 12.19 9.35 12.66
CA ALA A 110 12.59 10.71 12.98
C ALA A 110 11.39 11.66 13.17
N GLU A 111 10.19 11.27 12.72
CA GLU A 111 8.98 12.06 12.86
C GLU A 111 8.24 11.72 14.16
N PRO A 112 7.80 12.73 14.95
CA PRO A 112 6.95 12.51 16.10
C PRO A 112 5.68 11.72 15.71
N ASN A 113 5.34 10.72 16.50
CA ASN A 113 4.14 9.89 16.35
C ASN A 113 4.08 8.98 15.10
N LEU A 114 5.06 8.99 14.19
CA LEU A 114 5.06 8.06 13.04
C LEU A 114 5.88 6.79 13.25
N HIS A 115 6.73 6.73 14.29
CA HIS A 115 7.54 5.55 14.64
C HIS A 115 6.74 4.23 14.74
N VAL A 116 5.44 4.32 15.04
CA VAL A 116 4.54 3.15 15.07
C VAL A 116 4.39 2.46 13.72
N TYR A 117 4.74 3.09 12.59
CA TYR A 117 4.65 2.52 11.24
C TYR A 117 6.00 2.03 10.71
N GLU A 118 7.07 2.16 11.50
CA GLU A 118 8.45 1.86 11.07
C GLU A 118 8.60 0.42 10.56
N ASP A 119 7.98 -0.53 11.24
CA ASP A 119 8.01 -1.95 10.90
C ASP A 119 7.38 -2.25 9.54
N ILE A 120 6.24 -1.63 9.21
CA ILE A 120 5.60 -1.75 7.91
C ILE A 120 6.52 -1.19 6.82
N VAL A 121 7.08 0.00 7.04
CA VAL A 121 7.97 0.64 6.08
C VAL A 121 9.26 -0.15 5.87
N ARG A 122 9.85 -0.67 6.94
CA ARG A 122 11.11 -1.41 6.88
C ARG A 122 10.96 -2.78 6.23
N HIS A 123 9.86 -3.48 6.52
CA HIS A 123 9.75 -4.90 6.23
C HIS A 123 8.78 -5.24 5.09
N HIS A 124 8.21 -4.26 4.37
CA HIS A 124 7.24 -4.55 3.28
C HIS A 124 7.83 -5.38 2.11
N HIS A 125 9.15 -5.53 2.02
CA HIS A 125 9.83 -6.42 1.09
C HIS A 125 10.36 -7.72 1.72
N GLU A 126 10.04 -7.97 2.98
CA GLU A 126 10.28 -9.27 3.61
C GLU A 126 9.36 -10.34 3.03
N ARG A 127 9.86 -11.57 3.02
CA ARG A 127 9.18 -12.72 2.42
C ARG A 127 9.04 -13.83 3.44
N PRO A 128 7.88 -14.49 3.56
CA PRO A 128 7.67 -15.60 4.49
C PRO A 128 8.72 -16.72 4.45
N ASP A 129 9.36 -16.93 3.29
CA ASP A 129 10.46 -17.89 3.08
C ASP A 129 11.84 -17.43 3.60
N GLY A 130 11.97 -16.22 4.14
CA GLY A 130 13.24 -15.67 4.61
C GLY A 130 14.19 -15.18 3.51
N THR A 131 13.74 -15.14 2.24
CA THR A 131 14.55 -14.63 1.11
C THR A 131 14.32 -13.16 0.81
N GLY A 132 13.52 -12.50 1.65
CA GLY A 132 13.26 -11.06 1.59
C GLY A 132 14.41 -10.20 2.13
N TYR A 133 14.16 -8.90 2.12
CA TYR A 133 15.10 -7.88 2.59
C TYR A 133 14.31 -6.77 3.32
N PRO A 134 14.95 -5.98 4.21
CA PRO A 134 16.39 -5.89 4.48
C PRO A 134 16.97 -6.86 5.53
N ASP A 135 16.14 -7.50 6.35
CA ASP A 135 16.53 -8.28 7.53
C ASP A 135 16.32 -9.79 7.35
N SER A 136 15.72 -10.23 6.24
CA SER A 136 15.51 -11.65 5.88
C SER A 136 14.64 -12.40 6.91
N LEU A 137 13.55 -11.76 7.31
CA LEU A 137 12.59 -12.26 8.29
C LEU A 137 11.78 -13.43 7.73
N THR A 138 11.42 -14.37 8.59
CA THR A 138 10.55 -15.50 8.25
C THR A 138 9.08 -15.21 8.59
N ALA A 139 8.17 -16.06 8.12
CA ALA A 139 6.72 -15.91 8.31
C ALA A 139 6.26 -15.59 9.76
N ASN A 140 6.97 -16.14 10.76
CA ASN A 140 6.63 -15.95 12.18
C ASN A 140 7.13 -14.60 12.75
N GLU A 141 8.07 -13.97 12.08
CA GLU A 141 8.68 -12.69 12.47
C GLU A 141 8.03 -11.51 11.74
N ILE A 142 7.49 -11.75 10.54
CA ILE A 142 6.80 -10.72 9.75
C ILE A 142 5.41 -10.45 10.33
N GLN A 143 5.21 -9.20 10.75
CA GLN A 143 3.91 -8.74 11.26
C GLN A 143 2.80 -8.92 10.24
N PHE A 144 1.58 -9.07 10.74
CA PHE A 144 0.42 -9.33 9.90
C PHE A 144 0.09 -8.15 8.97
N GLU A 145 0.23 -6.92 9.46
CA GLU A 145 0.05 -5.70 8.68
C GLU A 145 1.06 -5.59 7.54
N VAL A 146 2.34 -5.93 7.80
CA VAL A 146 3.40 -5.98 6.78
C VAL A 146 2.99 -6.91 5.64
N ARG A 147 2.55 -8.13 5.95
CA ARG A 147 2.12 -9.12 4.93
C ARG A 147 0.96 -8.61 4.09
N MET A 148 0.01 -7.86 4.67
CA MET A 148 -1.08 -7.25 3.89
C MET A 148 -0.56 -6.19 2.92
N VAL A 149 0.33 -5.31 3.39
CA VAL A 149 0.91 -4.25 2.57
C VAL A 149 1.74 -4.85 1.42
N SER A 150 2.54 -5.88 1.67
CA SER A 150 3.31 -6.57 0.63
C SER A 150 2.44 -7.18 -0.47
N ILE A 151 1.28 -7.75 -0.12
CA ILE A 151 0.32 -8.29 -1.10
C ILE A 151 -0.30 -7.16 -1.92
N ALA A 152 -0.72 -6.08 -1.27
CA ALA A 152 -1.31 -4.92 -1.94
C ALA A 152 -0.32 -4.20 -2.87
N ASP A 153 0.93 -4.05 -2.43
CA ASP A 153 2.03 -3.48 -3.21
C ASP A 153 2.29 -4.32 -4.47
N ALA A 154 2.51 -5.63 -4.30
CA ALA A 154 2.72 -6.53 -5.42
C ALA A 154 1.56 -6.50 -6.43
N PHE A 155 0.31 -6.49 -5.94
CA PHE A 155 -0.86 -6.39 -6.81
C PHE A 155 -0.86 -5.07 -7.59
N ASP A 156 -0.70 -3.93 -6.93
CA ASP A 156 -0.70 -2.63 -7.60
C ASP A 156 0.46 -2.51 -8.61
N ALA A 157 1.63 -3.01 -8.25
CA ALA A 157 2.80 -3.06 -9.13
C ALA A 157 2.57 -3.89 -10.40
N MET A 158 1.78 -4.96 -10.31
CA MET A 158 1.40 -5.80 -11.45
C MET A 158 0.30 -5.20 -12.31
N THR A 159 -0.69 -4.54 -11.71
CA THR A 159 -1.87 -4.01 -12.42
C THR A 159 -1.72 -2.55 -12.87
N SER A 160 -0.65 -1.87 -12.46
CA SER A 160 -0.36 -0.51 -12.90
C SER A 160 0.55 -0.51 -14.12
N THR A 161 0.22 0.32 -15.11
CA THR A 161 1.05 0.47 -16.32
C THR A 161 2.40 1.10 -15.93
N ARG A 162 3.51 0.40 -16.21
CA ARG A 162 4.87 0.93 -16.05
C ARG A 162 5.50 1.13 -17.43
N ALA A 163 6.48 2.02 -17.55
CA ALA A 163 7.13 2.37 -18.82
C ALA A 163 7.69 1.16 -19.61
N TYR A 164 7.97 0.04 -18.92
CA TYR A 164 8.64 -1.13 -19.50
C TYR A 164 7.79 -2.42 -19.51
N ARG A 165 6.54 -2.39 -19.01
CA ARG A 165 5.65 -3.58 -19.00
C ARG A 165 4.18 -3.18 -19.07
N PRO A 166 3.37 -3.80 -19.95
CA PRO A 166 1.91 -3.63 -19.91
C PRO A 166 1.36 -4.13 -18.57
N ALA A 167 0.35 -3.43 -18.05
CA ALA A 167 -0.36 -3.85 -16.84
C ALA A 167 -0.98 -5.24 -17.03
N LEU A 168 -0.85 -6.09 -16.01
CA LEU A 168 -1.61 -7.33 -15.94
C LEU A 168 -3.08 -7.04 -15.62
N SER A 169 -3.97 -7.90 -16.11
CA SER A 169 -5.35 -7.91 -15.62
C SER A 169 -5.40 -8.31 -14.14
N ALA A 170 -6.48 -7.95 -13.46
CA ALA A 170 -6.68 -8.34 -12.06
C ALA A 170 -6.66 -9.87 -11.86
N ILE A 171 -7.13 -10.64 -12.85
CA ILE A 171 -7.13 -12.11 -12.79
C ILE A 171 -5.70 -12.65 -12.89
N GLU A 172 -4.91 -12.15 -13.83
CA GLU A 172 -3.50 -12.53 -13.97
C GLU A 172 -2.70 -12.16 -12.72
N ALA A 173 -2.89 -10.96 -12.18
CA ALA A 173 -2.24 -10.54 -10.94
C ALA A 173 -2.61 -11.44 -9.75
N ILE A 174 -3.87 -11.90 -9.65
CA ILE A 174 -4.28 -12.88 -8.62
C ILE A 174 -3.58 -14.22 -8.83
N HIS A 175 -3.44 -14.70 -10.06
CA HIS A 175 -2.72 -15.95 -10.34
C HIS A 175 -1.24 -15.85 -9.96
N GLU A 176 -0.59 -14.72 -10.21
CA GLU A 176 0.79 -14.47 -9.78
C GLU A 176 0.91 -14.45 -8.25
N LEU A 177 -0.03 -13.79 -7.54
CA LEU A 177 -0.07 -13.84 -6.07
C LEU A 177 -0.24 -15.28 -5.55
N GLN A 178 -1.10 -16.08 -6.20
CA GLN A 178 -1.30 -17.48 -5.86
C GLN A 178 -0.04 -18.32 -6.11
N ALA A 179 0.68 -18.07 -7.20
CA ALA A 179 1.94 -18.73 -7.50
C ALA A 179 3.04 -18.41 -6.47
N GLY A 180 3.00 -17.22 -5.86
CA GLY A 180 3.92 -16.80 -4.80
C GLY A 180 3.54 -17.29 -3.39
N VAL A 181 2.44 -18.03 -3.21
CA VAL A 181 2.03 -18.54 -1.89
C VAL A 181 3.07 -19.52 -1.34
N GLY A 182 3.38 -19.38 -0.05
CA GLY A 182 4.35 -20.24 0.65
C GLY A 182 5.80 -19.87 0.39
N THR A 183 6.06 -18.90 -0.48
CA THR A 183 7.38 -18.29 -0.69
C THR A 183 7.33 -16.81 -0.37
N GLN A 184 6.71 -16.01 -1.23
CA GLN A 184 6.60 -14.56 -1.12
C GLN A 184 5.36 -14.11 -0.34
N PHE A 185 4.27 -14.88 -0.37
CA PHE A 185 3.00 -14.45 0.20
C PHE A 185 2.38 -15.45 1.17
N ASP A 186 1.64 -14.90 2.12
CA ASP A 186 0.82 -15.65 3.07
C ASP A 186 -0.42 -16.22 2.37
N ALA A 187 -0.60 -17.55 2.49
CA ALA A 187 -1.67 -18.27 1.82
C ALA A 187 -3.08 -17.76 2.21
N THR A 188 -3.28 -17.47 3.49
CA THR A 188 -4.58 -17.05 4.02
C THR A 188 -4.91 -15.65 3.53
N LEU A 189 -3.93 -14.73 3.55
CA LEU A 189 -4.13 -13.36 3.08
C LEU A 189 -4.35 -13.29 1.57
N VAL A 190 -3.62 -14.06 0.76
CA VAL A 190 -3.86 -14.11 -0.70
C VAL A 190 -5.26 -14.62 -1.01
N ALA A 191 -5.73 -15.64 -0.30
CA ALA A 191 -7.09 -16.16 -0.46
C ALA A 191 -8.16 -15.11 -0.09
N LEU A 192 -7.98 -14.38 1.02
CA LEU A 192 -8.88 -13.29 1.42
C LEU A 192 -8.88 -12.16 0.39
N PHE A 193 -7.71 -11.77 -0.10
CA PHE A 193 -7.56 -10.71 -1.09
C PHE A 193 -8.24 -11.07 -2.42
N ALA A 194 -8.04 -12.29 -2.92
CA ALA A 194 -8.69 -12.77 -4.14
C ALA A 194 -10.22 -12.75 -4.00
N ARG A 195 -10.76 -13.22 -2.86
CA ARG A 195 -12.21 -13.17 -2.58
C ARG A 195 -12.73 -11.74 -2.53
N ARG A 196 -12.00 -10.84 -1.89
CA ARG A 196 -12.37 -9.42 -1.78
C ARG A 196 -12.45 -8.75 -3.15
N LEU A 197 -11.50 -9.04 -4.04
CA LEU A 197 -11.49 -8.51 -5.41
C LEU A 197 -12.61 -9.09 -6.27
N GLN A 198 -12.89 -10.39 -6.17
CA GLN A 198 -14.01 -11.00 -6.88
C GLN A 198 -15.36 -10.39 -6.49
N ALA A 199 -15.57 -10.10 -5.20
CA ALA A 199 -16.78 -9.45 -4.70
C ALA A 199 -17.00 -8.04 -5.30
N ARG A 200 -15.94 -7.34 -5.73
CA ARG A 200 -16.07 -6.05 -6.45
C ARG A 200 -16.71 -6.23 -7.82
N ASN A 201 -16.41 -7.33 -8.51
CA ASN A 201 -16.84 -7.58 -9.88
C ASN A 201 -18.25 -8.19 -9.97
N THR A 202 -18.76 -8.78 -8.88
CA THR A 202 -20.05 -9.47 -8.83
C THR A 202 -21.22 -8.60 -8.37
N SER A 203 -21.04 -7.28 -8.22
CA SER A 203 -22.11 -6.40 -7.74
C SER A 203 -22.17 -5.06 -8.50
N PRO A 204 -23.17 -4.85 -9.39
CA PRO A 204 -23.66 -3.51 -9.66
C PRO A 204 -24.37 -3.05 -8.37
N CYS A 205 -23.69 -2.26 -7.57
CA CYS A 205 -24.14 -1.93 -6.23
C CYS A 205 -25.24 -0.86 -6.23
N HIS A 206 -26.50 -1.28 -6.26
CA HIS A 206 -27.58 -0.55 -5.57
C HIS A 206 -27.48 -0.92 -4.07
N LEU A 207 -26.78 -0.09 -3.29
CA LEU A 207 -26.87 -0.12 -1.83
C LEU A 207 -27.48 1.20 -1.37
N THR A 208 -28.75 1.17 -1.00
CA THR A 208 -29.33 2.14 -0.07
C THR A 208 -28.69 1.91 1.29
N TYR A 209 -27.67 2.70 1.64
CA TYR A 209 -27.16 2.80 3.00
C TYR A 209 -28.09 3.67 3.84
N GLY A 210 -28.84 3.03 4.73
CA GLY A 210 -29.51 3.69 5.83
C GLY A 210 -28.60 3.70 7.06
N VAL A 211 -27.70 4.69 7.14
CA VAL A 211 -27.19 5.32 8.38
C VAL A 211 -26.42 6.59 7.97
N GLY A 212 -26.71 7.69 8.66
CA GLY A 212 -26.39 9.06 8.23
C GLY A 212 -24.92 9.33 7.91
N LEU A 213 -24.67 9.70 6.66
CA LEU A 213 -23.45 10.34 6.17
C LEU A 213 -23.57 11.85 6.32
N GLN A 214 -23.01 12.41 7.39
CA GLN A 214 -22.43 13.75 7.33
C GLN A 214 -21.08 13.69 8.04
N SER A 215 -20.03 14.04 7.29
CA SER A 215 -18.63 14.28 7.69
C SER A 215 -17.61 13.13 7.60
N LEU A 216 -17.32 12.65 6.38
CA LEU A 216 -15.95 12.30 5.95
C LEU A 216 -15.82 12.58 4.43
N PRO A 217 -15.02 13.57 3.99
CA PRO A 217 -14.75 13.77 2.56
C PRO A 217 -13.59 12.88 2.08
N LEU A 218 -13.60 12.53 0.78
CA LEU A 218 -12.53 11.90 -0.02
C LEU A 218 -12.42 10.36 -0.05
N LEU A 219 -13.54 9.67 -0.33
CA LEU A 219 -13.50 8.31 -0.92
C LEU A 219 -14.17 8.24 -2.31
N SER A 220 -14.50 9.39 -2.93
CA SER A 220 -15.26 9.44 -4.19
C SER A 220 -14.40 9.56 -5.46
N GLU A 221 -13.07 9.58 -5.38
CA GLU A 221 -12.22 9.91 -6.54
C GLU A 221 -11.13 8.87 -6.87
N ILE A 222 -11.38 7.59 -6.56
CA ILE A 222 -10.62 6.52 -7.22
C ILE A 222 -11.40 6.14 -8.48
N PRO A 223 -10.93 6.44 -9.70
CA PRO A 223 -11.62 6.01 -10.91
C PRO A 223 -11.70 4.47 -10.93
N PRO A 224 -12.83 3.88 -11.32
CA PRO A 224 -12.91 2.44 -11.52
C PRO A 224 -11.83 2.02 -12.54
N LEU A 225 -11.10 0.94 -12.24
CA LEU A 225 -10.18 0.31 -13.18
C LEU A 225 -10.92 0.15 -14.52
N ALA A 226 -10.41 0.81 -15.56
CA ALA A 226 -11.04 0.83 -16.87
C ALA A 226 -11.29 -0.61 -17.34
N THR A 227 -12.54 -0.95 -17.56
CA THR A 227 -12.91 -2.16 -18.30
C THR A 227 -12.42 -1.97 -19.72
N VAL A 228 -11.39 -2.72 -20.12
CA VAL A 228 -11.01 -2.82 -21.53
C VAL A 228 -12.15 -3.55 -22.25
N THR A 229 -13.02 -2.78 -22.90
CA THR A 229 -13.97 -3.33 -23.87
C THR A 229 -13.19 -3.75 -25.10
N GLU A 230 -13.33 -5.01 -25.49
CA GLU A 230 -12.81 -5.56 -26.74
C GLU A 230 -13.18 -4.68 -27.94
N GLY A 231 -12.18 -4.08 -28.57
CA GLY A 231 -12.29 -3.38 -29.85
C GLY A 231 -11.54 -4.17 -30.91
N HIS A 232 -12.27 -4.95 -31.70
CA HIS A 232 -11.76 -5.59 -32.90
C HIS A 232 -11.23 -4.57 -33.92
N SER A 233 -10.18 -4.98 -34.66
CA SER A 233 -9.94 -4.73 -36.09
C SER A 233 -8.86 -3.70 -36.51
N ARG A 234 -7.92 -4.24 -37.31
CA ARG A 234 -7.07 -3.66 -38.38
C ARG A 234 -5.67 -3.13 -38.02
N PHE A 235 -4.68 -3.98 -38.26
CA PHE A 235 -3.36 -3.58 -38.75
C PHE A 235 -3.31 -3.70 -40.28
N PRO A 236 -2.71 -2.75 -41.02
CA PRO A 236 -2.10 -3.04 -42.31
C PRO A 236 -0.64 -3.54 -42.13
N GLN A 237 -0.17 -4.22 -43.18
CA GLN A 237 1.03 -5.07 -43.28
C GLN A 237 2.36 -4.39 -42.94
#